data_AF-A0A4D7H8P9-F1
#
_entry.id   AF-A0A4D7H8P9-F1
#
_cell.length_a   1.000
_cell.length_b   1.000
_cell.length_c   1.000
_cell.angle_alpha   90.00
_cell.angle_beta   90.00
_cell.angle_gamma   90.00
#
_symmetry.space_group_name_H-M   'P 1'
#
loop_
_entity.id
_entity.type
_entity.pdbx_description
1 polymer ?
#
loop_
_entity_poly.entity_id
_entity_poly.type
_entity_poly.pdbx_seq_one_letter_code
_entity_poly.pdbx_strand_id
1 'polypeptide(L)'
;MSRPLLRDVLQPVAVVTAVFLVLVLVSGVWPPMVAIESGSMDPHMQKGDMVVVTATDRFSGGTADAAGVVTADDDGDYRRFVGDGDVIIYDAPNRETPIIHRARFRVDDGENWYERANRSYLPAGVDSCDDLRNCPAPHDGYVTMGDANGVYDQAKGIAPVVREEWVRAKAGVRIPCLGWLRLVAEGSEPLREVSCW
;
A
#
# COMPACT_ATOMS: atom_id res chain seq x y z
N MET A 1 -37.35 -18.22 20.04
CA MET A 1 -36.28 -17.34 20.54
C MET A 1 -36.90 -16.29 21.44
N SER A 2 -36.48 -16.23 22.70
CA SER A 2 -36.94 -15.21 23.64
C SER A 2 -36.46 -13.83 23.15
N ARG A 3 -37.33 -12.81 23.24
CA ARG A 3 -37.06 -11.41 22.83
C ARG A 3 -35.72 -10.79 23.34
N PRO A 4 -35.17 -11.15 24.52
CA PRO A 4 -33.86 -10.63 24.95
C PRO A 4 -32.73 -11.14 24.06
N LEU A 5 -32.68 -12.44 23.74
CA LEU A 5 -31.58 -13.03 22.95
C LEU A 5 -31.48 -12.43 21.54
N LEU A 6 -32.61 -12.11 20.93
CA LEU A 6 -32.63 -11.45 19.61
C LEU A 6 -32.05 -10.03 19.71
N ARG A 7 -32.36 -9.28 20.77
CA ARG A 7 -31.81 -7.93 20.97
C ARG A 7 -30.31 -7.97 21.28
N ASP A 8 -29.89 -8.91 22.11
CA ASP A 8 -28.51 -9.06 22.58
C ASP A 8 -27.55 -9.46 21.45
N VAL A 9 -28.04 -10.15 20.40
CA VAL A 9 -27.26 -10.46 19.20
C VAL A 9 -27.40 -9.37 18.13
N LEU A 10 -28.61 -8.86 17.88
CA LEU A 10 -28.82 -7.85 16.84
C LEU A 10 -28.13 -6.53 17.14
N GLN A 11 -28.05 -6.12 18.40
CA GLN A 11 -27.46 -4.83 18.77
C GLN A 11 -25.95 -4.78 18.48
N PRO A 12 -25.10 -5.74 18.92
CA PRO A 12 -23.69 -5.76 18.55
C PRO A 12 -23.48 -5.85 17.04
N VAL A 13 -24.24 -6.70 16.35
CA VAL A 13 -24.16 -6.82 14.88
C VAL A 13 -24.47 -5.48 14.23
N ALA A 14 -25.55 -4.81 14.63
CA ALA A 14 -25.93 -3.50 14.08
C ALA A 14 -24.86 -2.43 14.35
N VAL A 15 -24.24 -2.42 15.54
CA VAL A 15 -23.16 -1.49 15.88
C VAL A 15 -21.92 -1.75 15.02
N VAL A 16 -21.48 -3.01 14.90
CA VAL A 16 -20.33 -3.39 14.07
C VAL A 16 -20.58 -3.03 12.60
N THR A 17 -21.76 -3.34 12.08
CA THR A 17 -22.15 -2.96 10.72
C THR A 17 -22.17 -1.44 10.55
N ALA A 18 -22.70 -0.69 11.51
CA ALA A 18 -22.72 0.78 11.43
C ALA A 18 -21.31 1.37 11.42
N VAL A 19 -20.41 0.91 12.30
CA VAL A 19 -19.00 1.34 12.32
C VAL A 19 -18.33 1.03 10.99
N PHE A 20 -18.53 -0.18 10.47
CA PHE A 20 -17.94 -0.60 9.21
C PHE A 20 -18.47 0.20 8.01
N LEU A 21 -19.77 0.51 7.96
CA LEU A 21 -20.34 1.39 6.94
C LEU A 21 -19.77 2.81 7.03
N VAL A 22 -19.58 3.35 8.24
CA VAL A 22 -18.91 4.65 8.44
C VAL A 22 -17.48 4.60 7.90
N LEU A 23 -16.73 3.53 8.17
CA LEU A 23 -15.38 3.36 7.61
C LEU A 23 -15.39 3.34 6.08
N VAL A 24 -16.31 2.62 5.44
CA VAL A 24 -16.45 2.60 3.97
C VAL A 24 -16.79 3.99 3.42
N LEU A 25 -17.74 4.70 4.05
CA LEU A 25 -18.14 6.04 3.62
C LEU A 25 -17.00 7.06 3.74
N VAL A 26 -16.23 7.00 4.83
CA VAL A 26 -15.11 7.92 5.08
C VAL A 26 -13.92 7.58 4.19
N SER A 27 -13.59 6.30 4.05
CA SER A 27 -12.46 5.84 3.23
C SER A 27 -12.71 5.96 1.73
N GLY A 28 -13.96 5.81 1.28
CA GLY A 28 -14.30 5.78 -0.14
C GLY A 28 -13.85 4.51 -0.88
N VAL A 29 -13.37 3.50 -0.15
CA VAL A 29 -12.87 2.24 -0.72
C VAL A 29 -13.43 1.02 -0.01
N TRP A 30 -13.50 -0.08 -0.74
CA TRP A 30 -13.85 -1.39 -0.23
C TRP A 30 -12.76 -2.41 -0.59
N PRO A 31 -12.22 -3.18 0.37
CA PRO A 31 -12.43 -3.06 1.81
C PRO A 31 -11.73 -1.80 2.40
N PRO A 32 -12.23 -1.22 3.50
CA PRO A 32 -11.65 -0.01 4.09
C PRO A 32 -10.38 -0.26 4.91
N MET A 33 -10.00 -1.54 5.07
CA MET A 33 -8.84 -1.96 5.85
C MET A 33 -8.18 -3.20 5.23
N VAL A 34 -6.85 -3.29 5.34
CA VAL A 34 -6.05 -4.42 4.86
C VAL A 34 -5.10 -4.92 5.94
N ALA A 35 -4.83 -6.23 5.99
CA ALA A 35 -3.83 -6.80 6.87
C ALA A 35 -2.49 -6.91 6.14
N ILE A 36 -1.39 -6.63 6.82
CA ILE A 36 -0.05 -6.70 6.25
C ILE A 36 0.47 -8.13 6.35
N GLU A 37 0.82 -8.71 5.21
CA GLU A 37 1.22 -10.12 5.09
C GLU A 37 2.74 -10.34 5.02
N SER A 38 3.52 -9.28 4.76
CA SER A 38 4.97 -9.38 4.57
C SER A 38 5.73 -8.24 5.23
N GLY A 39 7.02 -8.46 5.51
CA GLY A 39 7.94 -7.43 6.06
C GLY A 39 8.56 -6.51 5.01
N SER A 40 8.02 -6.43 3.79
CA SER A 40 8.54 -5.55 2.73
C SER A 40 8.48 -4.06 3.09
N MET A 41 7.64 -3.70 4.06
CA MET A 41 7.43 -2.35 4.54
C MET A 41 8.01 -2.11 5.94
N ASP A 42 8.84 -3.02 6.44
CA ASP A 42 9.53 -2.81 7.72
C ASP A 42 10.49 -1.62 7.66
N PRO A 43 10.68 -0.86 8.75
CA PRO A 43 9.99 -0.97 10.05
C PRO A 43 8.66 -0.20 10.11
N HIS A 44 8.24 0.45 9.01
CA HIS A 44 7.12 1.39 8.99
C HIS A 44 5.74 0.69 9.05
N MET A 45 5.63 -0.50 8.48
CA MET A 45 4.48 -1.40 8.64
C MET A 45 4.97 -2.83 8.73
N GLN A 46 4.54 -3.52 9.78
CA GLN A 46 5.00 -4.87 10.10
C GLN A 46 3.94 -5.89 9.72
N LYS A 47 4.40 -7.11 9.46
CA LYS A 47 3.50 -8.26 9.29
C LYS A 47 2.57 -8.39 10.50
N GLY A 48 1.27 -8.56 10.23
CA GLY A 48 0.24 -8.63 11.25
C GLY A 48 -0.35 -7.29 11.68
N ASP A 49 0.11 -6.17 11.12
CA ASP A 49 -0.56 -4.89 11.28
C ASP A 49 -1.86 -4.84 10.46
N MET A 50 -2.83 -4.07 10.95
CA MET A 50 -4.01 -3.67 10.19
C MET A 50 -3.84 -2.23 9.74
N VAL A 51 -4.10 -1.94 8.47
CA VAL A 51 -4.00 -0.60 7.90
C VAL A 51 -5.35 -0.16 7.38
N VAL A 52 -5.84 0.97 7.87
CA VAL A 52 -6.99 1.69 7.30
C VAL A 52 -6.53 2.38 6.03
N VAL A 53 -7.29 2.18 4.97
CA VAL A 53 -6.95 2.65 3.62
C VAL A 53 -8.03 3.61 3.12
N THR A 54 -7.68 4.49 2.18
CA THR A 54 -8.62 5.46 1.59
C THR A 54 -8.49 5.51 0.08
N ALA A 55 -9.49 5.99 -0.62
CA ALA A 55 -9.37 6.37 -2.02
C ALA A 55 -8.27 7.44 -2.18
N THR A 56 -7.67 7.51 -3.36
CA THR A 56 -6.51 8.38 -3.62
C THR A 56 -6.86 9.86 -3.55
N ASP A 57 -8.09 10.21 -3.93
CA ASP A 57 -8.68 11.56 -3.84
C ASP A 57 -9.04 11.99 -2.40
N ARG A 58 -8.96 11.09 -1.42
CA ARG A 58 -9.26 11.39 -0.01
C ARG A 58 -8.00 11.74 0.75
N PHE A 59 -8.09 12.81 1.53
CA PHE A 59 -7.05 13.25 2.47
C PHE A 59 -5.67 13.35 1.80
N SER A 60 -5.62 13.82 0.56
CA SER A 60 -4.37 14.02 -0.19
C SER A 60 -3.53 15.14 0.41
N GLY A 61 -2.21 15.00 0.29
CA GLY A 61 -1.28 16.08 0.61
C GLY A 61 -1.44 17.25 -0.36
N GLY A 62 -0.98 18.43 0.04
CA GLY A 62 -1.13 19.64 -0.78
C GLY A 62 -0.35 19.61 -2.10
N THR A 63 0.67 18.76 -2.19
CA THR A 63 1.53 18.52 -3.36
C THR A 63 1.15 17.27 -4.14
N ALA A 64 -0.01 16.68 -3.84
CA ALA A 64 -0.46 15.49 -4.55
C ALA A 64 -0.66 15.77 -6.04
N ASP A 65 -0.34 14.77 -6.86
CA ASP A 65 -0.58 14.81 -8.29
C ASP A 65 -2.08 14.73 -8.64
N ALA A 66 -2.38 14.70 -9.93
CA ALA A 66 -3.76 14.62 -10.43
C ALA A 66 -4.51 13.36 -9.95
N ALA A 67 -3.80 12.27 -9.62
CA ALA A 67 -4.38 11.05 -9.08
C ALA A 67 -4.51 11.09 -7.55
N GLY A 68 -4.05 12.15 -6.89
CA GLY A 68 -4.13 12.33 -5.44
C GLY A 68 -3.00 11.64 -4.66
N VAL A 69 -1.90 11.30 -5.32
CA VAL A 69 -0.72 10.65 -4.72
C VAL A 69 0.40 11.66 -4.54
N VAL A 70 1.01 11.70 -3.35
CA VAL A 70 2.28 12.41 -3.13
C VAL A 70 3.43 11.41 -3.23
N THR A 71 4.43 11.67 -4.05
CA THR A 71 5.60 10.79 -4.17
C THR A 71 6.67 11.13 -3.14
N ALA A 72 7.56 10.18 -2.84
CA ALA A 72 8.62 10.37 -1.85
C ALA A 72 9.75 11.31 -2.32
N ASP A 73 9.79 11.66 -3.60
CA ASP A 73 10.72 12.63 -4.18
C ASP A 73 10.13 14.04 -4.29
N ASP A 74 8.91 14.26 -3.78
CA ASP A 74 8.33 15.58 -3.63
C ASP A 74 9.18 16.44 -2.68
N ASP A 75 9.36 17.72 -3.00
CA ASP A 75 10.15 18.67 -2.21
C ASP A 75 9.42 19.18 -0.95
N GLY A 76 8.21 18.67 -0.67
CA GLY A 76 7.39 19.04 0.46
C GLY A 76 7.67 18.25 1.75
N ASP A 77 7.05 18.68 2.86
CA ASP A 77 7.16 18.03 4.17
C ASP A 77 6.12 16.92 4.40
N TYR A 78 5.45 16.45 3.34
CA TYR A 78 4.37 15.47 3.47
C TYR A 78 4.92 14.07 3.79
N ARG A 79 4.41 13.46 4.87
CA ARG A 79 4.87 12.15 5.35
C ARG A 79 3.74 11.17 5.63
N ARG A 80 4.01 9.89 5.35
CA ARG A 80 3.19 8.74 5.75
C ARG A 80 4.06 7.65 6.37
N PHE A 81 3.62 7.17 7.55
CA PHE A 81 4.30 6.14 8.33
C PHE A 81 5.80 6.44 8.53
N VAL A 82 6.12 7.68 8.94
CA VAL A 82 7.48 8.20 9.18
C VAL A 82 8.27 8.55 7.91
N GLY A 83 8.05 7.87 6.79
CA GLY A 83 8.69 8.20 5.50
C GLY A 83 7.98 9.29 4.70
N ASP A 84 8.69 9.89 3.77
CA ASP A 84 8.16 10.89 2.84
C ASP A 84 7.24 10.25 1.79
N GLY A 85 6.26 11.01 1.32
CA GLY A 85 5.29 10.54 0.31
C GLY A 85 4.28 9.50 0.81
N ASP A 86 3.36 9.14 -0.07
CA ASP A 86 2.31 8.18 0.15
C ASP A 86 2.78 6.73 -0.02
N VAL A 87 2.12 5.85 0.73
CA VAL A 87 2.17 4.40 0.51
C VAL A 87 0.88 3.99 -0.18
N ILE A 88 1.02 3.35 -1.34
CA ILE A 88 -0.09 3.01 -2.23
C ILE A 88 -0.30 1.50 -2.28
N ILE A 89 -1.56 1.10 -2.47
CA ILE A 89 -1.97 -0.28 -2.68
C ILE A 89 -2.37 -0.42 -4.13
N TYR A 90 -1.75 -1.35 -4.86
CA TYR A 90 -1.98 -1.50 -6.29
C TYR A 90 -1.96 -2.95 -6.76
N ASP A 91 -2.59 -3.19 -7.90
CA ASP A 91 -2.55 -4.47 -8.60
C ASP A 91 -1.42 -4.47 -9.63
N ALA A 92 -0.52 -5.45 -9.54
CA ALA A 92 0.48 -5.66 -10.58
C ALA A 92 -0.03 -6.69 -11.60
N PRO A 93 0.21 -6.48 -12.91
CA PRO A 93 -0.06 -7.50 -13.91
C PRO A 93 0.74 -8.76 -13.56
N ASN A 94 0.07 -9.91 -13.54
CA ASN A 94 0.60 -11.22 -13.14
C ASN A 94 0.73 -11.46 -11.63
N ARG A 95 0.00 -10.72 -10.79
CA ARG A 95 -0.17 -11.05 -9.36
C ARG A 95 -1.64 -11.01 -8.98
N GLU A 96 -2.07 -12.01 -8.21
CA GLU A 96 -3.42 -12.05 -7.66
C GLU A 96 -3.55 -11.19 -6.40
N THR A 97 -2.49 -11.17 -5.58
CA THR A 97 -2.45 -10.40 -4.33
C THR A 97 -1.96 -8.97 -4.59
N PRO A 98 -2.71 -7.94 -4.16
CA PRO A 98 -2.27 -6.55 -4.23
C PRO A 98 -0.95 -6.32 -3.48
N ILE A 99 -0.18 -5.35 -3.94
CA ILE A 99 1.08 -4.93 -3.31
C ILE A 99 0.83 -3.60 -2.58
N ILE A 100 1.45 -3.42 -1.42
CA ILE A 100 1.44 -2.18 -0.65
C ILE A 100 2.86 -1.65 -0.51
N HIS A 101 3.23 -0.63 -1.27
CA HIS A 101 4.59 -0.07 -1.28
C HIS A 101 4.57 1.46 -1.41
N ARG A 102 5.69 2.11 -1.12
CA ARG A 102 5.82 3.57 -1.20
C ARG A 102 5.95 4.02 -2.66
N ALA A 103 5.18 5.03 -3.03
CA ALA A 103 5.34 5.71 -4.31
C ALA A 103 6.61 6.57 -4.22
N ARG A 104 7.66 6.19 -4.97
CA ARG A 104 8.95 6.86 -4.87
C ARG A 104 9.00 8.11 -5.74
N PHE A 105 8.56 7.98 -6.99
CA PHE A 105 8.45 9.08 -7.94
C PHE A 105 7.53 8.70 -9.10
N ARG A 106 6.99 9.70 -9.79
CA ARG A 106 6.16 9.55 -11.00
C ARG A 106 7.03 9.71 -12.25
N VAL A 107 6.72 8.92 -13.28
CA VAL A 107 7.40 8.90 -14.57
C VAL A 107 6.37 8.97 -15.70
N ASP A 108 6.77 9.56 -16.81
CA ASP A 108 5.96 9.66 -18.03
C ASP A 108 6.32 8.54 -19.03
N ASP A 109 5.43 8.26 -19.99
CA ASP A 109 5.64 7.30 -21.07
C ASP A 109 6.92 7.61 -21.86
N GLY A 110 7.76 6.60 -22.04
CA GLY A 110 9.06 6.70 -22.70
C GLY A 110 10.15 7.37 -21.85
N GLU A 111 9.89 7.73 -20.58
CA GLU A 111 10.89 8.35 -19.72
C GLU A 111 12.01 7.38 -19.35
N ASN A 112 13.26 7.83 -19.48
CA ASN A 112 14.42 7.16 -18.94
C ASN A 112 14.48 7.34 -17.41
N TRP A 113 13.71 6.53 -16.69
CA TRP A 113 13.61 6.65 -15.24
C TRP A 113 14.90 6.26 -14.49
N TYR A 114 15.86 5.59 -15.14
CA TYR A 114 17.19 5.35 -14.57
C TYR A 114 17.90 6.67 -14.19
N GLU A 115 17.67 7.74 -14.96
CA GLU A 115 18.30 9.05 -14.70
C GLU A 115 17.77 9.72 -13.42
N ARG A 116 16.51 9.47 -13.05
CA ARG A 116 15.91 9.94 -11.79
C ARG A 116 16.14 9.00 -10.62
N ALA A 117 16.34 7.71 -10.89
CA ALA A 117 16.45 6.70 -9.86
C ALA A 117 17.63 7.01 -8.92
N ASN A 118 17.37 6.96 -7.61
CA ASN A 118 18.46 6.85 -6.64
C ASN A 118 19.24 5.55 -6.88
N ARG A 119 20.52 5.69 -7.24
CA ARG A 119 21.43 4.58 -7.57
C ARG A 119 21.63 3.59 -6.42
N SER A 120 21.43 3.99 -5.15
CA SER A 120 21.52 3.03 -4.04
C SER A 120 20.38 2.01 -4.02
N TYR A 121 19.30 2.25 -4.78
CA TYR A 121 18.14 1.36 -4.90
C TYR A 121 18.07 0.65 -6.25
N LEU A 122 19.18 0.63 -7.00
CA LEU A 122 19.33 -0.17 -8.20
C LEU A 122 20.15 -1.44 -7.90
N PRO A 123 19.84 -2.58 -8.54
CA PRO A 123 20.66 -3.78 -8.44
C PRO A 123 22.11 -3.52 -8.88
N ALA A 124 23.04 -4.29 -8.31
CA ALA A 124 24.45 -4.22 -8.73
C ALA A 124 24.59 -4.60 -10.21
N GLY A 125 25.38 -3.83 -10.96
CA GLY A 125 25.64 -4.04 -12.39
C GLY A 125 24.60 -3.41 -13.33
N VAL A 126 23.67 -2.61 -12.81
CA VAL A 126 22.77 -1.78 -13.62
C VAL A 126 23.43 -0.43 -13.85
N ASP A 127 23.88 -0.20 -15.08
CA ASP A 127 24.61 1.03 -15.47
C ASP A 127 23.82 1.91 -16.45
N SER A 128 22.67 1.41 -16.93
CA SER A 128 21.81 2.12 -17.86
C SER A 128 20.34 1.69 -17.77
N CYS A 129 19.49 2.42 -18.48
CA CYS A 129 18.10 2.07 -18.70
C CYS A 129 17.95 0.71 -19.40
N ASP A 130 18.85 0.38 -20.33
CA ASP A 130 18.79 -0.87 -21.10
C ASP A 130 19.00 -2.12 -20.22
N ASP A 131 19.61 -1.95 -19.05
CA ASP A 131 19.81 -3.01 -18.05
C ASP A 131 18.56 -3.24 -17.17
N LEU A 132 17.56 -2.37 -17.25
CA LEU A 132 16.36 -2.39 -16.43
C LEU A 132 15.15 -2.89 -17.20
N ARG A 133 14.34 -3.71 -16.53
CA ARG A 133 13.02 -4.07 -17.04
C ARG A 133 12.10 -2.86 -16.93
N ASN A 134 11.33 -2.61 -18.00
CA ASN A 134 10.41 -1.48 -18.11
C ASN A 134 11.11 -0.12 -18.03
N CYS A 135 12.33 -0.03 -18.55
CA CYS A 135 13.03 1.22 -18.83
C CYS A 135 13.39 1.23 -20.33
N PRO A 136 13.05 2.28 -21.11
CA PRO A 136 12.25 3.44 -20.71
C PRO A 136 10.86 3.04 -20.20
N ALA A 137 10.23 3.92 -19.42
CA ALA A 137 8.93 3.66 -18.84
C ALA A 137 7.92 3.29 -19.96
N PRO A 138 7.21 2.16 -19.87
CA PRO A 138 6.33 1.71 -20.95
C PRO A 138 4.98 2.46 -21.00
N HIS A 139 4.76 3.38 -20.04
CA HIS A 139 3.60 4.24 -19.88
C HIS A 139 3.80 5.12 -18.64
N ASP A 140 2.95 6.13 -18.49
CA ASP A 140 2.87 6.96 -17.28
C ASP A 140 2.58 6.12 -16.02
N GLY A 141 3.14 6.54 -14.89
CA GLY A 141 2.80 5.97 -13.58
C GLY A 141 3.90 6.13 -12.54
N TYR A 142 3.91 5.25 -11.55
CA TYR A 142 4.79 5.34 -10.40
C TYR A 142 5.88 4.28 -10.41
N VAL A 143 7.10 4.71 -10.09
CA VAL A 143 8.14 3.82 -9.59
C VAL A 143 7.92 3.64 -8.09
N THR A 144 7.90 2.39 -7.64
CA THR A 144 7.52 2.03 -6.27
C THR A 144 8.61 1.21 -5.60
N MET A 145 8.62 1.24 -4.27
CA MET A 145 9.54 0.43 -3.50
C MET A 145 8.98 0.13 -2.11
N GLY A 146 9.11 -1.13 -1.68
CA GLY A 146 8.90 -1.48 -0.28
C GLY A 146 9.99 -0.88 0.61
N ASP A 147 9.63 -0.33 1.76
CA ASP A 147 10.55 0.40 2.64
C ASP A 147 11.76 -0.45 3.10
N ALA A 148 11.64 -1.78 3.11
CA ALA A 148 12.71 -2.73 3.42
C ALA A 148 13.31 -3.46 2.20
N ASN A 149 12.81 -3.23 0.97
CA ASN A 149 13.19 -4.04 -0.19
C ASN A 149 14.58 -3.74 -0.76
N GLY A 150 15.15 -2.57 -0.44
CA GLY A 150 16.48 -2.14 -0.85
C GLY A 150 16.68 -1.85 -2.35
N VAL A 151 15.72 -2.23 -3.20
CA VAL A 151 15.70 -1.94 -4.64
C VAL A 151 14.27 -1.66 -5.12
N TYR A 152 14.13 -0.85 -6.17
CA TYR A 152 12.81 -0.56 -6.77
C TYR A 152 12.10 -1.82 -7.26
N ASP A 153 10.77 -1.80 -7.17
CA ASP A 153 9.92 -2.92 -7.58
C ASP A 153 10.07 -3.20 -9.07
N GLN A 154 10.25 -2.14 -9.87
CA GLN A 154 10.46 -2.19 -11.32
C GLN A 154 11.76 -2.89 -11.69
N ALA A 155 12.84 -2.59 -10.95
CA ALA A 155 14.14 -3.23 -11.15
C ALA A 155 14.12 -4.71 -10.73
N LYS A 156 13.44 -5.03 -9.62
CA LYS A 156 13.33 -6.40 -9.10
C LYS A 156 12.34 -7.27 -9.90
N GLY A 157 11.50 -6.65 -10.73
CA GLY A 157 10.42 -7.31 -11.46
C GLY A 157 9.26 -7.75 -10.58
N ILE A 158 9.04 -7.03 -9.47
CA ILE A 158 7.85 -7.19 -8.62
C ILE A 158 6.62 -6.64 -9.35
N ALA A 159 6.77 -5.50 -10.00
CA ALA A 159 5.76 -4.85 -10.82
C ALA A 159 6.45 -4.04 -11.93
N PRO A 160 5.82 -3.83 -13.10
CA PRO A 160 6.24 -2.76 -14.01
C PRO A 160 5.93 -1.38 -13.38
N VAL A 161 6.18 -0.30 -14.11
CA VAL A 161 5.71 1.04 -13.70
C VAL A 161 4.22 0.92 -13.31
N VAL A 162 3.83 1.49 -12.18
CA VAL A 162 2.49 1.31 -11.62
C VAL A 162 1.56 2.35 -12.22
N ARG A 163 0.61 1.91 -13.05
CA ARG A 163 -0.39 2.80 -13.63
C ARG A 163 -1.30 3.39 -12.56
N GLU A 164 -1.79 4.60 -12.79
CA GLU A 164 -2.75 5.25 -11.89
C GLU A 164 -4.01 4.40 -11.72
N GLU A 165 -4.52 3.80 -12.78
CA GLU A 165 -5.70 2.93 -12.73
C GLU A 165 -5.49 1.61 -11.98
N TRP A 166 -4.24 1.24 -11.69
CA TRP A 166 -3.93 0.08 -10.86
C TRP A 166 -3.90 0.41 -9.38
N VAL A 167 -3.83 1.70 -9.02
CA VAL A 167 -3.84 2.14 -7.62
C VAL A 167 -5.26 2.02 -7.07
N ARG A 168 -5.43 1.12 -6.11
CA ARG A 168 -6.71 0.88 -5.44
C ARG A 168 -6.97 1.85 -4.30
N ALA A 169 -5.94 2.15 -3.53
CA ALA A 169 -6.06 2.93 -2.30
C ALA A 169 -4.71 3.46 -1.81
N LYS A 170 -4.77 4.41 -0.88
CA LYS A 170 -3.62 4.89 -0.10
C LYS A 170 -3.70 4.34 1.32
N ALA A 171 -2.56 3.93 1.85
CA ALA A 171 -2.44 3.54 3.24
C ALA A 171 -2.49 4.78 4.14
N GLY A 172 -3.37 4.72 5.15
CA GLY A 172 -3.64 5.83 6.07
C GLY A 172 -3.16 5.55 7.49
N VAL A 173 -4.00 4.93 8.30
CA VAL A 173 -3.74 4.69 9.73
C VAL A 173 -3.36 3.25 9.97
N ARG A 174 -2.28 3.01 10.73
CA ARG A 174 -1.82 1.68 11.13
C ARG A 174 -2.27 1.36 12.55
N ILE A 175 -2.81 0.17 12.73
CA ILE A 175 -3.17 -0.42 14.01
C ILE A 175 -2.28 -1.64 14.21
N PRO A 176 -1.25 -1.55 15.08
CA PRO A 176 -0.34 -2.65 15.29
C PRO A 176 -1.07 -3.94 15.69
N CYS A 177 -0.58 -5.09 15.21
CA CYS A 177 -1.07 -6.44 15.55
C CYS A 177 -2.50 -6.82 15.20
N LEU A 178 -3.39 -5.88 14.90
CA LEU A 178 -4.80 -6.19 14.68
C LEU A 178 -5.01 -7.06 13.44
N GLY A 179 -4.09 -7.01 12.48
CA GLY A 179 -4.08 -7.82 11.26
C GLY A 179 -3.96 -9.32 11.55
N TRP A 180 -3.28 -9.73 12.64
CA TRP A 180 -3.15 -11.14 13.00
C TRP A 180 -4.50 -11.85 13.19
N LEU A 181 -5.52 -11.17 13.70
CA LEU A 181 -6.87 -11.73 13.82
C LEU A 181 -7.41 -12.18 12.45
N ARG A 182 -7.19 -11.37 11.42
CA ARG A 182 -7.60 -11.67 10.05
C ARG A 182 -6.74 -12.78 9.45
N LEU A 183 -5.42 -12.67 9.55
CA LEU A 183 -4.48 -13.63 8.97
C LEU A 183 -4.67 -15.05 9.52
N VAL A 184 -4.94 -15.18 10.82
CA VAL A 184 -5.23 -16.47 11.45
C VAL A 184 -6.61 -16.99 11.06
N ALA A 185 -7.63 -16.11 11.01
CA ALA A 185 -8.99 -16.50 10.65
C ALA A 185 -9.11 -16.98 9.19
N GLU A 186 -8.32 -16.39 8.28
CA GLU A 186 -8.25 -16.77 6.86
C GLU A 186 -7.34 -18.00 6.62
N GLY A 187 -6.57 -18.42 7.63
CA GLY A 187 -5.66 -19.58 7.54
C GLY A 187 -4.32 -19.28 6.86
N SER A 188 -4.02 -18.00 6.59
CA SER A 188 -2.74 -17.57 6.01
C SER A 188 -1.57 -17.75 6.99
N GLU A 189 -1.84 -17.66 8.31
CA GLU A 189 -0.83 -17.77 9.36
C GLU A 189 -1.32 -18.61 10.55
N PRO A 190 -0.46 -19.42 11.19
CA PRO A 190 -0.83 -20.14 12.40
C PRO A 190 -0.65 -19.28 13.67
N LEU A 191 -1.45 -19.56 14.72
CA LEU A 191 -1.44 -18.82 16.00
C LEU A 191 -0.05 -18.68 16.65
N ARG A 192 0.85 -19.64 16.41
CA ARG A 192 2.22 -19.64 16.99
C ARG A 192 3.15 -18.59 16.37
N GLU A 193 2.80 -18.07 15.18
CA GLU A 193 3.59 -17.06 14.48
C GLU A 193 3.16 -15.63 14.86
N VAL A 194 2.07 -15.49 15.64
CA VAL A 194 1.60 -14.18 16.11
C VAL A 194 2.68 -13.57 17.00
N SER A 195 3.31 -12.52 16.48
CA SER A 195 4.25 -11.68 17.23
C SER A 195 3.81 -10.23 17.15
N CYS A 196 3.90 -9.54 18.29
CA CYS A 196 3.44 -8.17 18.46
C CYS A 196 4.50 -7.21 18.96
N TRP A 197 5.66 -7.74 19.35
CA TRP A 197 6.70 -7.04 20.09
C TRP A 197 8.05 -7.67 19.80
#